data_AF-A0A820H8W2-F1
#
_entry.id   AF-A0A820H8W2-F1
#
_cell.length_a   1.000
_cell.length_b   1.000
_cell.length_c   1.000
_cell.angle_alpha   90.00
_cell.angle_beta   90.00
_cell.angle_gamma   90.00
#
_symmetry.space_group_name_H-M   'P 1'
#
loop_
_entity.id
_entity.type
_entity.pdbx_description
1 polymer ?
#
loop_
_entity_poly.entity_id
_entity_poly.type
_entity_poly.pdbx_seq_one_letter_code
_entity_poly.pdbx_strand_id
1 'polypeptide(L)'
;MSVVRETTFINDIDVIRKLEKYVLDGLFQSTTKFIVIDVTDLYTMIPREGSLRIDCIMKLARLVLDSNCFVYNNKYYKQSRGGAMGSIFTQVLANIYMYYWEQNLIKYTTDQRGIYGRYIDDIFMATNQTIIEVQQELKKIMSKDINIKINYEINTSVNFLDITITN
;
A
#
# COMPACT_ATOMS: atom_id res chain seq x y z
N MET A 1 0.49 10.99 -22.85
CA MET A 1 -0.69 11.17 -21.96
C MET A 1 -1.95 11.63 -22.69
N SER A 2 -1.90 12.20 -23.91
CA SER A 2 -3.11 12.66 -24.63
C SER A 2 -4.03 11.51 -25.07
N VAL A 3 -3.48 10.46 -25.68
CA VAL A 3 -4.26 9.34 -26.23
C VAL A 3 -5.12 8.64 -25.17
N VAL A 4 -4.58 8.37 -23.98
CA VAL A 4 -5.30 7.66 -22.91
C VAL A 4 -6.53 8.42 -22.44
N ARG A 5 -6.47 9.77 -22.37
CA ARG A 5 -7.64 10.59 -22.00
C ARG A 5 -8.71 10.58 -23.09
N GLU A 6 -8.31 10.46 -24.35
CA GLU A 6 -9.22 10.44 -25.49
C GLU A 6 -9.88 9.07 -25.71
N THR A 7 -9.27 7.98 -25.26
CA THR A 7 -9.76 6.61 -25.48
C THR A 7 -10.39 5.96 -24.25
N THR A 8 -10.25 6.55 -23.06
CA THR A 8 -10.83 6.00 -21.82
C THR A 8 -12.20 6.62 -21.54
N PHE A 9 -13.17 5.80 -21.15
CA PHE A 9 -14.44 6.25 -20.57
C PHE A 9 -14.38 6.02 -19.07
N ILE A 10 -14.66 7.05 -18.26
CA ILE A 10 -14.64 6.95 -16.80
C ILE A 10 -16.06 6.67 -16.30
N ASN A 11 -17.07 7.15 -17.02
CA ASN A 11 -18.48 6.93 -16.74
C ASN A 11 -19.30 6.81 -18.04
N ASP A 12 -20.59 6.55 -17.87
CA ASP A 12 -21.60 6.47 -18.92
C ASP A 12 -21.78 7.79 -19.69
N ILE A 13 -21.69 8.94 -19.02
CA ILE A 13 -21.81 10.27 -19.64
C ILE A 13 -20.71 10.49 -20.69
N ASP A 14 -19.50 9.97 -20.47
CA ASP A 14 -18.40 10.11 -21.41
C ASP A 14 -18.69 9.41 -22.75
N VAL A 15 -19.44 8.30 -22.72
CA VAL A 15 -19.87 7.58 -23.94
C VAL A 15 -20.87 8.42 -24.72
N ILE A 16 -21.87 8.98 -24.04
CA ILE A 16 -22.90 9.82 -24.66
C ILE A 16 -22.26 11.03 -25.34
N ARG A 17 -21.38 11.76 -24.64
CA ARG A 17 -20.69 12.94 -25.19
C ARG A 17 -19.89 12.63 -26.45
N LYS A 18 -19.22 11.47 -26.50
CA LYS A 18 -18.49 11.06 -27.71
C LYS A 18 -19.43 10.69 -28.86
N LEU A 19 -20.56 10.05 -28.58
CA LEU A 19 -21.57 9.75 -29.59
C LEU A 19 -22.25 11.01 -30.12
N GLU A 20 -22.59 11.98 -29.26
CA GLU A 20 -23.11 13.28 -29.68
C GLU A 20 -22.13 13.99 -30.62
N LYS A 21 -20.84 14.02 -30.25
CA LYS A 21 -19.81 14.56 -31.13
C LYS A 21 -19.74 13.80 -32.47
N TYR A 22 -19.77 12.48 -32.43
CA TYR A 22 -19.75 11.63 -33.63
C TYR A 22 -20.96 11.90 -34.55
N VAL A 23 -22.12 12.23 -33.99
CA VAL A 23 -23.31 12.68 -34.75
C VAL A 23 -23.10 14.08 -35.32
N LEU A 24 -22.62 15.03 -34.52
CA LEU A 24 -22.35 16.41 -34.96
C LEU A 24 -21.34 16.47 -36.11
N ASP A 25 -20.36 15.56 -36.11
CA ASP A 25 -19.36 15.43 -37.15
C ASP A 25 -19.91 14.75 -38.43
N GLY A 26 -21.20 14.37 -38.46
CA GLY A 26 -21.87 13.75 -39.61
C GLY A 26 -21.45 12.30 -39.88
N LEU A 27 -20.80 11.64 -38.91
CA LEU A 27 -20.23 10.30 -39.07
C LEU A 27 -21.24 9.19 -38.71
N PHE A 28 -22.37 9.55 -38.10
CA PHE A 28 -23.42 8.62 -37.74
C PHE A 28 -24.30 8.28 -38.94
N GLN A 29 -24.27 7.01 -39.37
CA GLN A 29 -24.95 6.52 -40.56
C GLN A 29 -25.95 5.42 -40.18
N SER A 30 -26.90 5.13 -41.07
CA SER A 30 -27.85 4.01 -40.90
C SER A 30 -27.16 2.65 -40.82
N THR A 31 -25.93 2.54 -41.31
CA THR A 31 -25.08 1.34 -41.27
C THR A 31 -24.17 1.27 -40.04
N THR A 32 -24.18 2.29 -39.18
CA THR A 32 -23.37 2.31 -37.95
C THR A 32 -23.79 1.18 -37.01
N LYS A 33 -22.82 0.41 -36.53
CA LYS A 33 -23.02 -0.70 -35.59
C LYS A 33 -22.34 -0.39 -34.26
N PHE A 34 -23.01 -0.68 -33.16
CA PHE A 34 -22.43 -0.63 -31.83
C PHE A 34 -21.91 -2.01 -31.44
N ILE A 35 -20.67 -2.07 -30.95
CA ILE A 35 -20.01 -3.30 -30.55
C ILE A 35 -19.57 -3.12 -29.10
N VAL A 36 -20.00 -4.06 -28.25
CA VAL A 36 -19.54 -4.17 -26.87
C VAL A 36 -18.69 -5.43 -26.78
N ILE A 37 -17.47 -5.29 -26.27
CA ILE A 37 -16.55 -6.40 -26.04
C ILE A 37 -16.33 -6.48 -24.55
N ASP A 38 -16.67 -7.63 -23.97
CA ASP A 38 -16.32 -7.98 -22.61
C ASP A 38 -15.10 -8.91 -22.63
N VAL A 39 -14.13 -8.65 -21.75
CA VAL A 39 -12.91 -9.48 -21.64
C VAL A 39 -13.10 -10.44 -20.48
N THR A 40 -13.49 -11.67 -20.81
CA THR A 40 -13.66 -12.74 -19.82
C THR A 40 -12.32 -13.07 -19.14
N ASP A 41 -12.37 -13.34 -17.83
CA ASP A 41 -11.22 -13.81 -17.05
C ASP A 41 -9.99 -12.87 -17.06
N LEU A 42 -10.18 -11.58 -17.36
CA LEU A 42 -9.09 -10.60 -17.47
C LEU A 42 -8.11 -10.67 -16.29
N TYR A 43 -8.63 -10.66 -15.06
CA TYR A 43 -7.80 -10.64 -13.85
C TYR A 43 -7.09 -11.97 -13.57
N THR A 44 -7.70 -13.10 -13.92
CA THR A 44 -7.16 -14.43 -13.65
C THR A 44 -6.16 -14.88 -14.71
N MET A 45 -6.25 -14.33 -15.93
CA MET A 45 -5.40 -14.69 -17.07
C MET A 45 -4.29 -13.68 -17.38
N ILE A 46 -4.05 -12.67 -16.53
CA ILE A 46 -2.89 -11.79 -16.67
C ILE A 46 -1.60 -12.64 -16.66
N PRO A 47 -0.78 -12.61 -17.73
CA PRO A 47 0.43 -13.43 -17.78
C PRO A 47 1.37 -13.05 -16.64
N ARG A 48 1.97 -14.02 -15.97
CA ARG A 48 2.93 -13.76 -14.88
C ARG A 48 4.33 -13.42 -15.39
N GLU A 49 4.70 -13.99 -16.53
CA GLU A 49 5.99 -13.75 -17.18
C GLU A 49 5.79 -12.89 -18.43
N GLY A 50 6.65 -11.89 -18.63
CA GLY A 50 6.65 -11.02 -19.82
C GLY A 50 5.55 -9.96 -19.90
N SER A 51 4.54 -9.97 -19.01
CA SER A 51 3.43 -8.99 -19.06
C SER A 51 3.80 -7.61 -18.49
N LEU A 52 4.59 -7.59 -17.42
CA LEU A 52 4.94 -6.38 -16.67
C LEU A 52 6.44 -6.36 -16.42
N ARG A 53 7.14 -5.51 -17.18
CA ARG A 53 8.56 -5.27 -16.94
C ARG A 53 8.75 -4.62 -15.58
N ILE A 54 9.85 -4.93 -14.90
CA ILE A 54 10.21 -4.35 -13.59
C ILE A 54 10.18 -2.82 -13.63
N ASP A 55 10.62 -2.20 -14.74
CA ASP A 55 10.58 -0.74 -14.88
C ASP A 55 9.15 -0.17 -14.92
N CYS A 56 8.18 -0.92 -15.47
CA CYS A 56 6.76 -0.55 -15.42
C CYS A 56 6.23 -0.59 -13.99
N ILE A 57 6.55 -1.65 -13.23
CA ILE A 57 6.14 -1.78 -11.82
C ILE A 57 6.74 -0.65 -10.99
N MET A 58 8.02 -0.34 -11.17
CA MET A 58 8.69 0.77 -10.48
C MET A 58 8.07 2.14 -10.84
N LYS A 59 7.69 2.35 -12.11
CA LYS A 59 6.99 3.58 -12.53
C LYS A 59 5.61 3.69 -11.91
N LEU A 60 4.84 2.59 -11.86
CA LEU A 60 3.53 2.55 -11.21
C LEU A 60 3.65 2.82 -9.71
N ALA A 61 4.62 2.20 -9.04
CA ALA A 61 4.89 2.43 -7.63
C ALA A 61 5.19 3.91 -7.34
N ARG A 62 6.08 4.52 -8.13
CA ARG A 62 6.38 5.96 -8.03
C ARG A 62 5.16 6.81 -8.27
N LEU A 63 4.37 6.52 -9.30
CA LEU A 63 3.15 7.26 -9.60
C LEU A 63 2.18 7.26 -8.42
N VAL A 64 1.94 6.10 -7.80
CA VAL A 64 1.06 6.00 -6.63
C VAL A 64 1.61 6.79 -5.44
N LEU A 65 2.91 6.70 -5.18
CA LEU A 65 3.54 7.45 -4.08
C LEU A 65 3.56 8.96 -4.33
N ASP A 66 3.83 9.39 -5.56
CA ASP A 66 3.97 10.80 -5.96
C ASP A 66 2.62 11.51 -6.18
N SER A 67 1.53 10.75 -6.32
CA SER A 67 0.18 11.32 -6.54
C SER A 67 -0.62 11.43 -5.24
N ASN A 68 -0.02 11.12 -4.09
CA ASN A 68 -0.68 11.25 -2.79
C ASN A 68 -0.82 12.73 -2.41
N CYS A 69 -2.03 13.26 -2.58
CA CYS A 69 -2.41 14.60 -2.16
C CYS A 69 -3.55 14.51 -1.13
N PHE A 70 -3.53 15.37 -0.13
CA PHE A 70 -4.58 15.47 0.89
C PHE A 70 -4.93 16.92 1.20
N VAL A 71 -6.10 17.13 1.78
CA VAL A 71 -6.58 18.46 2.20
C VAL A 71 -6.54 18.56 3.70
N TYR A 72 -5.96 19.64 4.22
CA TYR A 72 -5.95 19.95 5.64
C TYR A 72 -6.09 21.47 5.83
N ASN A 73 -6.98 21.92 6.72
CA ASN A 73 -7.29 23.34 6.92
C ASN A 73 -7.50 24.13 5.61
N ASN A 74 -8.34 23.59 4.71
CA ASN A 74 -8.67 24.15 3.40
C ASN A 74 -7.45 24.40 2.48
N LYS A 75 -6.33 23.71 2.72
CA LYS A 75 -5.13 23.76 1.88
C LYS A 75 -4.80 22.38 1.34
N TYR A 76 -4.29 22.35 0.11
CA TYR A 76 -3.86 21.13 -0.57
C TYR A 76 -2.38 20.87 -0.29
N TYR A 77 -2.05 19.64 0.08
CA TYR A 77 -0.68 19.21 0.34
C TYR A 77 -0.38 17.97 -0.49
N LYS A 78 0.86 17.88 -0.98
CA LYS A 78 1.40 16.64 -1.53
C LYS A 78 2.24 15.96 -0.46
N GLN A 79 1.97 14.69 -0.21
CA GLN A 79 2.74 13.89 0.73
C GLN A 79 4.14 13.63 0.15
N SER A 80 5.18 14.06 0.87
CA SER A 80 6.57 13.93 0.44
C SER A 80 7.26 12.66 0.96
N ARG A 81 6.66 11.96 1.92
CA ARG A 81 7.17 10.73 2.51
C ARG A 81 6.05 9.77 2.91
N GLY A 82 6.30 8.48 2.71
CA GLY A 82 5.32 7.42 2.95
C GLY A 82 4.26 7.42 1.85
N GLY A 83 3.11 6.85 2.13
CA GLY A 83 1.95 6.95 1.24
C GLY A 83 0.68 7.22 2.02
N ALA A 84 -0.43 7.39 1.29
CA ALA A 84 -1.72 7.63 1.90
C ALA A 84 -2.15 6.45 2.80
N MET A 85 -2.62 6.75 4.01
CA MET A 85 -3.29 5.76 4.86
C MET A 85 -4.53 5.22 4.15
N GLY A 86 -4.78 3.91 4.25
CA GLY A 86 -5.87 3.24 3.55
C GLY A 86 -5.56 2.84 2.09
N SER A 87 -4.43 3.28 1.53
CA SER A 87 -3.98 2.76 0.24
C SER A 87 -3.45 1.33 0.40
N ILE A 88 -4.09 0.39 -0.29
CA ILE A 88 -3.66 -1.03 -0.36
C ILE A 88 -2.20 -1.12 -0.82
N PHE A 89 -1.80 -0.28 -1.77
CA PHE A 89 -0.43 -0.28 -2.27
C PHE A 89 0.57 0.23 -1.21
N THR A 90 0.22 1.30 -0.49
CA THR A 90 1.04 1.80 0.62
C THR A 90 1.20 0.74 1.71
N GLN A 91 0.13 -0.01 2.02
CA GLN A 91 0.17 -1.09 3.01
C GLN A 91 1.15 -2.19 2.62
N VAL A 92 1.18 -2.58 1.34
CA VAL A 92 2.14 -3.57 0.83
C VAL A 92 3.57 -3.05 0.95
N LEU A 93 3.82 -1.79 0.58
CA LEU A 93 5.14 -1.18 0.72
C LEU A 93 5.59 -1.07 2.17
N ALA A 94 4.69 -0.72 3.09
CA ALA A 94 4.96 -0.67 4.52
C ALA A 94 5.35 -2.06 5.06
N ASN A 95 4.64 -3.12 4.66
CA ASN A 95 4.97 -4.48 5.04
C ASN A 95 6.35 -4.92 4.53
N ILE A 96 6.70 -4.58 3.29
CA ILE A 96 8.03 -4.86 2.73
C ILE A 96 9.12 -4.12 3.52
N TYR A 97 8.89 -2.85 3.83
CA TYR A 97 9.85 -2.06 4.61
C TYR A 97 10.04 -2.63 6.03
N MET A 98 8.92 -2.91 6.72
CA MET A 98 8.93 -3.46 8.08
C MET A 98 9.63 -4.82 8.13
N TYR A 99 9.42 -5.67 7.11
CA TYR A 99 10.14 -6.95 7.00
C TYR A 99 11.66 -6.74 7.16
N TYR A 100 12.28 -5.79 6.45
CA TYR A 100 13.72 -5.56 6.59
C TYR A 100 14.10 -4.85 7.89
N TRP A 101 13.28 -3.90 8.34
CA TRP A 101 13.53 -3.11 9.54
C TRP A 101 13.58 -3.99 10.79
N GLU A 102 12.68 -4.97 10.90
CA GLU A 102 12.45 -5.80 12.09
C GLU A 102 13.36 -7.03 12.25
N GLN A 103 14.14 -7.39 11.22
CA GLN A 103 14.93 -8.64 11.20
C GLN A 103 15.80 -8.89 12.45
N ASN A 104 16.49 -7.85 12.95
CA ASN A 104 17.34 -8.00 14.13
C ASN A 104 16.53 -8.25 15.40
N LEU A 105 15.36 -7.63 15.51
CA LEU A 105 14.47 -7.78 16.66
C LEU A 105 13.82 -9.17 16.65
N ILE A 106 13.40 -9.66 15.47
CA ILE A 106 12.95 -11.04 15.28
C ILE A 106 14.05 -11.98 15.76
N LYS A 107 15.25 -11.86 15.20
CA LYS A 107 16.38 -12.75 15.52
C LYS A 107 16.71 -12.75 17.01
N TYR A 108 16.85 -11.57 17.62
CA TYR A 108 17.10 -11.45 19.06
C TYR A 108 16.06 -12.21 19.89
N THR A 109 14.78 -12.07 19.53
CA THR A 109 13.67 -12.72 20.24
C THR A 109 13.67 -14.23 20.02
N THR A 110 13.82 -14.69 18.78
CA THR A 110 13.75 -16.12 18.43
C THR A 110 14.95 -16.91 18.90
N ASP A 111 16.15 -16.33 18.86
CA ASP A 111 17.39 -16.97 19.35
C ASP A 111 17.30 -17.30 20.85
N GLN A 112 16.48 -16.55 21.59
CA GLN A 112 16.20 -16.73 23.01
C GLN A 112 14.96 -17.58 23.28
N ARG A 113 14.38 -18.21 22.25
CA ARG A 113 13.13 -18.98 22.30
C ARG A 113 11.92 -18.15 22.75
N GLY A 114 11.95 -16.84 22.51
CA GLY A 114 10.81 -15.96 22.69
C GLY A 114 9.80 -16.04 21.55
N ILE A 115 8.70 -15.32 21.70
CA ILE A 115 7.64 -15.17 20.68
C ILE A 115 7.76 -13.79 20.06
N TYR A 116 7.68 -13.73 18.74
CA TYR A 116 7.57 -12.48 17.98
C TYR A 116 6.38 -12.59 17.02
N GLY A 117 5.51 -11.59 17.01
CA GLY A 117 4.41 -11.48 16.06
C GLY A 117 4.15 -10.04 15.69
N ARG A 118 3.77 -9.79 14.44
CA ARG A 118 3.36 -8.46 13.97
C ARG A 118 2.00 -8.54 13.28
N TYR A 119 1.11 -7.63 13.64
CA TYR A 119 -0.15 -7.37 12.99
C TYR A 119 -0.14 -5.93 12.45
N ILE A 120 0.09 -5.78 11.14
CA ILE A 120 0.25 -4.48 10.47
C ILE A 120 1.31 -3.61 11.17
N ASP A 121 0.92 -2.66 12.01
CA ASP A 121 1.76 -1.74 12.79
C ASP A 121 1.92 -2.14 14.27
N ASP A 122 1.11 -3.08 14.77
CA ASP A 122 1.21 -3.61 16.13
C ASP A 122 2.19 -4.78 16.22
N ILE A 123 3.15 -4.71 17.15
CA ILE A 123 4.15 -5.76 17.39
C ILE A 123 3.95 -6.34 18.79
N PHE A 124 3.86 -7.65 18.88
CA PHE A 124 3.85 -8.41 20.12
C PHE A 124 5.16 -9.19 20.29
N MET A 125 5.72 -9.13 21.49
CA MET A 125 6.90 -9.88 21.88
C MET A 125 6.75 -10.49 23.27
N ALA A 126 7.17 -11.74 23.43
CA ALA A 126 7.31 -12.39 24.73
C ALA A 126 8.74 -12.95 24.88
N THR A 127 9.41 -12.63 25.97
CA THR A 127 10.80 -13.05 26.22
C THR A 127 11.08 -13.17 27.73
N ASN A 128 12.04 -14.02 28.09
CA ASN A 128 12.51 -14.19 29.46
C ASN A 128 13.74 -13.32 29.80
N GLN A 129 14.15 -12.43 28.89
CA GLN A 129 15.26 -11.51 29.14
C GLN A 129 14.91 -10.42 30.14
N THR A 130 15.93 -9.77 30.67
CA THR A 130 15.75 -8.63 31.55
C THR A 130 15.20 -7.42 30.78
N ILE A 131 14.48 -6.55 31.50
CA ILE A 131 13.96 -5.29 30.94
C ILE A 131 15.08 -4.45 30.31
N ILE A 132 16.27 -4.46 30.91
CA ILE A 132 17.43 -3.69 30.44
C ILE A 132 17.89 -4.19 29.07
N GLU A 133 18.01 -5.51 28.88
CA GLU A 133 18.42 -6.11 27.61
C GLU A 133 17.41 -5.82 26.50
N VAL A 134 16.11 -5.97 26.79
CA VAL A 134 15.05 -5.65 25.83
C VAL A 134 15.09 -4.18 25.44
N GLN A 135 15.22 -3.27 26.41
CA GLN A 135 15.32 -1.83 26.15
C GLN A 135 16.55 -1.46 25.31
N GLN A 136 17.67 -2.16 25.47
CA GLN A 136 18.85 -1.93 24.63
C GLN A 136 18.59 -2.30 23.17
N GLU A 137 17.93 -3.43 22.91
CA GLU A 137 17.57 -3.83 21.55
C GLU A 137 16.54 -2.90 20.91
N LEU A 138 15.52 -2.48 21.67
CA LEU A 138 14.54 -1.49 21.20
C LEU A 138 15.21 -0.15 20.85
N LYS A 139 16.23 0.28 21.60
CA LYS A 139 17.02 1.48 21.26
C LYS A 139 17.80 1.31 19.95
N LYS A 140 18.43 0.15 19.75
CA LYS A 140 19.15 -0.15 18.51
C LYS A 140 18.21 -0.11 17.31
N ILE A 141 17.02 -0.68 17.41
CA ILE A 141 16.10 -0.70 16.26
C ILE A 141 15.51 0.68 15.96
N MET A 142 15.20 1.49 16.98
CA MET A 142 14.78 2.88 16.79
C MET A 142 15.83 3.73 16.06
N SER A 143 17.13 3.45 16.25
CA SER A 143 18.19 4.19 15.56
C SER A 143 18.34 3.86 14.07
N LYS A 144 17.68 2.80 13.56
CA LYS A 144 17.79 2.42 12.14
C LYS A 144 17.14 3.41 11.19
N ASP A 145 16.05 4.06 11.62
CA ASP A 145 15.38 5.11 10.85
C ASP A 145 14.80 6.15 11.81
N ILE A 146 15.33 7.36 11.75
CA ILE A 146 14.94 8.50 12.59
C ILE A 146 13.44 8.87 12.47
N ASN A 147 12.75 8.37 11.45
CA ASN A 147 11.36 8.68 11.17
C ASN A 147 10.40 7.57 11.60
N ILE A 148 10.92 6.41 11.97
CA ILE A 148 10.14 5.32 12.56
C ILE A 148 10.29 5.40 14.06
N LYS A 149 9.19 5.72 14.73
CA LYS A 149 9.11 5.77 16.19
C LYS A 149 8.30 4.57 16.65
N ILE A 150 8.75 3.92 17.71
CA ILE A 150 7.99 2.88 18.39
C ILE A 150 7.60 3.38 19.77
N ASN A 151 6.35 3.12 20.13
CA ASN A 151 5.87 3.22 21.50
C ASN A 151 5.73 1.78 22.01
N TYR A 152 6.19 1.51 23.22
CA TYR A 152 6.17 0.17 23.77
C TYR A 152 5.87 0.19 25.27
N GLU A 153 5.24 -0.87 25.76
CA GLU A 153 5.06 -1.17 27.16
C GLU A 153 5.72 -2.53 27.48
N ILE A 154 6.34 -2.65 28.65
CA ILE A 154 6.96 -3.90 29.12
C ILE A 154 6.37 -4.20 30.48
N ASN A 155 5.56 -5.25 30.57
CA ASN A 155 4.87 -5.64 31.78
C ASN A 155 4.51 -7.13 31.75
N THR A 156 4.13 -7.71 32.89
CA THR A 156 3.61 -9.09 32.95
C THR A 156 2.14 -9.18 32.54
N SER A 157 1.48 -8.04 32.36
CA SER A 157 0.13 -7.92 31.81
C SER A 157 0.09 -6.76 30.81
N VAL A 158 -0.30 -7.04 29.56
CA VAL A 158 -0.32 -6.06 28.46
C VAL A 158 -1.59 -6.20 27.64
N ASN A 159 -2.00 -5.11 26.98
CA ASN A 159 -3.10 -5.15 26.01
C ASN A 159 -2.51 -5.24 24.59
N PHE A 160 -3.02 -6.18 23.79
CA PHE A 160 -2.63 -6.34 22.40
C PHE A 160 -3.89 -6.54 21.56
N LEU A 161 -4.16 -5.62 20.62
CA LEU A 161 -5.43 -5.57 19.89
C LEU A 161 -6.62 -5.60 20.87
N ASP A 162 -7.57 -6.50 20.67
CA ASP A 162 -8.78 -6.64 21.48
C ASP A 162 -8.61 -7.63 22.66
N ILE A 163 -7.38 -8.01 23.02
CA ILE A 163 -7.11 -8.97 24.11
C ILE A 163 -6.15 -8.43 25.18
N THR A 164 -6.35 -8.89 26.42
CA THR A 164 -5.40 -8.72 27.52
C THR A 164 -4.65 -10.01 27.75
N ILE A 165 -3.32 -9.93 27.79
CA ILE A 165 -2.42 -11.06 27.99
C ILE A 165 -1.74 -10.89 29.33
N THR A 166 -1.81 -11.90 30.20
CA THR A 166 -1.19 -11.91 31.53
C THR A 166 -0.41 -13.20 31.72
N ASN A 167 0.80 -13.11 32.27
CA ASN A 167 1.65 -14.26 32.65
C ASN A 167 1.08 -15.04 33.84
#